data_AF-A0A7J7D9V3-F1
#
_entry.id   AF-A0A7J7D9V3-F1
#
_cell.length_a   1.000
_cell.length_b   1.000
_cell.length_c   1.000
_cell.angle_alpha   90.00
_cell.angle_beta   90.00
_cell.angle_gamma   90.00
#
_symmetry.space_group_name_H-M   'P 1'
#
loop_
_entity.id
_entity.type
_entity.pdbx_description
1 polymer ?
#
loop_
_entity_poly.entity_id
_entity_poly.type
_entity_poly.pdbx_seq_one_letter_code
_entity_poly.pdbx_strand_id
1 'polypeptide(L)'
;MADTLVSVKAIPDEDKELAQLLTGYQDMVGLLNVHKVVRINTQVPVILEATTFSIKLQKRRFLVLECLNQAPIDGSSGSSYGTTASCSGSSKTGTLDF
;
A
#
# COMPACT_ATOMS: atom_id res chain seq x y z
N MET A 1 22.13 -8.79 -16.96
CA MET A 1 21.35 -8.08 -15.92
C MET A 1 20.19 -7.38 -16.59
N ALA A 2 19.00 -7.34 -15.97
CA ALA A 2 17.84 -6.66 -16.53
C ALA A 2 17.80 -5.18 -16.14
N ASP A 3 17.35 -4.37 -17.08
CA ASP A 3 17.19 -2.92 -16.95
C ASP A 3 15.95 -2.55 -16.14
N THR A 4 14.93 -3.42 -16.19
CA THR A 4 13.66 -3.29 -15.46
C THR A 4 13.35 -4.59 -14.74
N LEU A 5 12.87 -4.50 -13.50
CA LEU A 5 12.40 -5.64 -12.72
C LEU A 5 10.99 -5.36 -12.22
N VAL A 6 10.07 -6.27 -12.52
CA VAL A 6 8.66 -6.20 -12.09
C VAL A 6 8.20 -7.55 -11.55
N SER A 7 7.21 -7.55 -10.66
CA SER A 7 6.51 -8.76 -10.22
C SER A 7 5.01 -8.60 -10.37
N VAL A 8 4.33 -9.65 -10.79
CA VAL A 8 2.87 -9.69 -10.93
C VAL A 8 2.30 -10.66 -9.91
N LYS A 9 1.26 -10.24 -9.19
CA LYS A 9 0.53 -11.08 -8.23
C LYS A 9 -0.95 -11.08 -8.59
N ALA A 10 -1.57 -12.25 -8.73
CA ALA A 10 -3.02 -12.34 -8.88
C ALA A 10 -3.72 -12.05 -7.54
N ILE A 11 -4.94 -11.51 -7.60
CA ILE A 11 -5.79 -11.39 -6.40
C ILE A 11 -6.27 -12.80 -6.01
N PRO A 12 -6.01 -13.25 -4.77
CA PRO A 12 -6.45 -14.56 -4.31
C PRO A 12 -7.98 -14.60 -4.22
N ASP A 13 -8.56 -15.79 -4.32
CA ASP A 13 -10.02 -15.95 -4.38
C ASP A 13 -10.73 -15.44 -3.09
N GLU A 14 -10.08 -15.58 -1.94
CA GLU A 14 -10.52 -15.03 -0.65
C GLU A 14 -10.68 -13.50 -0.68
N ASP A 15 -9.78 -12.78 -1.34
CA ASP A 15 -9.83 -11.33 -1.49
C ASP A 15 -10.88 -10.89 -2.54
N LYS A 16 -11.40 -11.82 -3.35
CA LYS A 16 -12.50 -11.49 -4.28
C LYS A 16 -13.82 -11.24 -3.55
N GLU A 17 -13.97 -11.74 -2.32
CA GLU A 17 -15.13 -11.41 -1.49
C GLU A 17 -15.11 -9.92 -1.09
N LEU A 18 -13.92 -9.35 -0.85
CA LEU A 18 -13.76 -7.91 -0.59
C LEU A 18 -14.19 -7.06 -1.80
N ALA A 19 -14.10 -7.61 -3.01
CA ALA A 19 -14.59 -6.96 -4.21
C ALA A 19 -16.12 -6.73 -4.17
N GLN A 20 -16.88 -7.57 -3.46
CA GLN A 20 -18.32 -7.34 -3.29
C GLN A 20 -18.60 -6.11 -2.42
N LEU A 21 -17.68 -5.76 -1.52
CA LEU A 21 -17.82 -4.69 -0.54
C LEU A 21 -17.18 -3.37 -1.00
N LEU A 22 -16.08 -3.46 -1.76
CA LEU A 22 -15.28 -2.32 -2.19
C LEU A 22 -15.34 -2.17 -3.71
N THR A 23 -16.02 -1.12 -4.18
CA THR A 23 -16.24 -0.85 -5.61
C THR A 23 -14.93 -0.76 -6.41
N GLY A 24 -13.84 -0.32 -5.79
CA GLY A 24 -12.52 -0.26 -6.43
C GLY A 24 -11.88 -1.63 -6.72
N TYR A 25 -12.31 -2.69 -6.03
CA TYR A 25 -11.77 -4.05 -6.14
C TYR A 25 -12.52 -4.92 -7.16
N GLN A 26 -13.75 -4.56 -7.56
CA GLN A 26 -14.58 -5.36 -8.48
C GLN A 26 -13.91 -5.69 -9.81
N ASP A 27 -13.18 -4.73 -10.36
CA ASP A 27 -12.54 -4.88 -11.67
C ASP A 27 -11.07 -5.30 -11.57
N MET A 28 -10.54 -5.47 -10.35
CA MET A 28 -9.14 -5.77 -10.11
C MET A 28 -8.86 -7.26 -10.30
N VAL A 29 -7.86 -7.57 -11.12
CA VAL A 29 -7.45 -8.95 -11.43
C VAL A 29 -6.08 -9.31 -10.85
N GLY A 30 -5.30 -8.29 -10.46
CA GLY A 30 -3.98 -8.49 -9.89
C GLY A 30 -3.30 -7.19 -9.50
N LEU A 31 -2.06 -7.33 -9.06
CA LEU A 31 -1.15 -6.26 -8.68
C LEU A 31 0.13 -6.37 -9.52
N LEU A 32 0.68 -5.22 -9.88
CA LEU A 32 1.98 -5.07 -10.52
C LEU A 32 2.88 -4.25 -9.60
N ASN A 33 4.01 -4.84 -9.20
CA ASN A 33 5.01 -4.14 -8.40
C ASN A 33 6.23 -3.85 -9.28
N VAL A 34 6.72 -2.62 -9.24
CA VAL A 34 7.88 -2.19 -10.01
C VAL A 34 9.09 -2.06 -9.09
N HIS A 35 10.00 -3.02 -9.16
CA HIS A 35 11.18 -3.09 -8.29
C HIS A 35 12.35 -2.27 -8.80
N LYS A 36 12.49 -2.13 -10.12
CA LYS A 36 13.60 -1.39 -10.74
C LYS A 36 13.20 -0.89 -12.13
N VAL A 37 13.63 0.32 -12.49
CA VAL A 37 13.54 0.89 -13.86
C VAL A 37 14.83 1.65 -14.17
N VAL A 38 15.47 1.38 -15.31
CA VAL A 38 16.85 1.80 -15.62
C VAL A 38 17.11 3.32 -15.72
N ARG A 39 16.07 4.16 -15.79
CA ARG A 39 16.23 5.64 -15.77
C ARG A 39 16.04 6.29 -14.40
N ILE A 40 15.56 5.56 -13.40
CA ILE A 40 15.25 6.09 -12.05
C ILE A 40 16.14 5.39 -11.04
N ASN A 41 17.45 5.50 -11.21
CA ASN A 41 18.43 5.02 -10.22
C ASN A 41 18.85 6.22 -9.36
N THR A 42 17.89 6.94 -8.80
CA THR A 42 18.19 7.93 -7.76
C THR A 42 18.66 7.15 -6.56
N GLN A 43 19.84 7.45 -6.05
CA GLN A 43 20.53 6.76 -4.95
C GLN A 43 19.85 6.93 -3.57
N VAL A 44 18.53 7.13 -3.59
CA VAL A 44 17.65 7.20 -2.43
C VAL A 44 16.57 6.15 -2.67
N PRO A 45 16.43 5.11 -1.82
CA PRO A 45 15.30 4.21 -1.89
C PRO A 45 14.02 5.02 -1.58
N VAL A 46 13.40 5.56 -2.62
CA VAL A 46 12.05 6.12 -2.54
C VAL A 46 11.13 4.92 -2.33
N ILE A 47 10.67 4.81 -1.09
CA ILE A 47 9.73 3.84 -0.50
C ILE A 47 9.11 2.88 -1.55
N LEU A 48 9.65 1.66 -1.60
CA LEU A 48 9.26 0.57 -2.50
C LEU A 48 7.76 0.24 -2.46
N GLU A 49 7.06 0.55 -1.37
CA GLU A 49 5.62 0.27 -1.24
C GLU A 49 4.74 1.13 -2.16
N ALA A 50 5.16 2.35 -2.54
CA ALA A 50 4.39 3.25 -3.40
C ALA A 50 4.43 2.89 -4.90
N THR A 51 5.11 1.80 -5.29
CA THR A 51 5.26 1.36 -6.69
C THR A 51 4.31 0.23 -7.10
N THR A 52 3.26 0.02 -6.31
CA THR A 52 2.25 -1.02 -6.55
C THR A 52 1.07 -0.44 -7.32
N PHE A 53 0.78 -1.04 -8.47
CA PHE A 53 -0.37 -0.73 -9.31
C PHE A 53 -1.39 -1.85 -9.24
N SER A 54 -2.66 -1.49 -9.18
CA SER A 54 -3.74 -2.42 -9.50
C SER A 54 -3.78 -2.68 -11.00
N ILE A 55 -4.06 -3.93 -11.36
CA ILE A 55 -4.32 -4.34 -12.74
C ILE A 55 -5.83 -4.54 -12.86
N LYS A 56 -6.48 -3.82 -13.77
CA LYS A 56 -7.91 -3.95 -14.06
C LYS A 56 -8.14 -4.36 -15.51
N LEU A 57 -9.13 -5.22 -15.75
CA LEU A 57 -9.49 -5.65 -17.10
C LEU A 57 -10.76 -4.95 -17.59
N GLN A 58 -10.62 -3.94 -18.45
CA GLN A 58 -11.76 -3.25 -19.04
C GLN A 58 -12.22 -3.91 -20.36
N LYS A 59 -13.52 -4.18 -20.45
CA LYS A 59 -14.20 -4.70 -21.65
C LYS A 59 -13.53 -5.96 -22.25
N ARG A 60 -12.80 -6.72 -21.42
CA ARG A 60 -11.98 -7.89 -21.83
C ARG A 60 -10.94 -7.58 -22.93
N ARG A 61 -10.53 -6.32 -23.10
CA ARG A 61 -9.61 -5.89 -24.17
C ARG A 61 -8.47 -5.01 -23.70
N PHE A 62 -8.66 -4.30 -22.59
CA PHE A 62 -7.68 -3.34 -22.11
C PHE A 62 -7.27 -3.68 -20.68
N LEU A 63 -5.96 -3.70 -20.44
CA LEU A 63 -5.41 -3.72 -19.09
C LEU A 63 -5.14 -2.28 -18.68
N VAL A 64 -5.77 -1.87 -17.58
CA VAL A 64 -5.58 -0.55 -16.99
C VAL A 64 -4.75 -0.72 -15.73
N LEU A 65 -3.70 0.09 -15.59
CA LEU A 65 -2.86 0.17 -14.41
C LEU A 65 -3.23 1.42 -13.62
N GLU A 66 -3.64 1.26 -12.37
CA GLU A 66 -4.01 2.39 -11.50
C GLU A 66 -3.23 2.33 -10.20
N CYS A 67 -2.71 3.48 -9.75
CA CYS A 67 -2.04 3.60 -8.46
C CYS A 67 -3.00 3.24 -7.33
N LEU A 68 -2.52 2.47 -6.35
CA LEU A 68 -3.29 2.18 -5.14
C LEU A 68 -3.15 3.33 -4.14
N ASN A 69 -4.28 3.74 -3.57
CA ASN A 69 -4.29 4.62 -2.41
C ASN A 69 -3.94 3.77 -1.18
N GLN A 70 -2.71 3.87 -0.69
CA GLN A 70 -2.33 3.25 0.57
C GLN A 70 -2.88 4.06 1.74
N ALA A 71 -3.55 3.39 2.68
CA ALA A 71 -3.79 3.98 3.99
C ALA A 71 -2.43 4.11 4.70
N PRO A 72 -2.16 5.20 5.44
CA PRO A 72 -0.96 5.30 6.25
C PRO A 72 -0.86 4.08 7.17
N ILE A 73 0.26 3.37 7.12
CA ILE A 73 0.58 2.41 8.17
C ILE A 73 0.95 3.23 9.40
N ASP A 74 0.07 3.27 10.40
CA ASP A 74 0.44 3.80 11.71
C ASP A 74 1.70 3.05 12.15
N GLY A 75 2.79 3.77 12.40
CA GLY A 75 4.13 3.25 12.69
C GLY A 75 4.26 2.51 14.02
N SER A 76 3.28 1.69 14.39
CA SER A 76 3.26 0.93 15.63
C SER A 76 3.91 -0.44 15.45
N SER A 77 5.21 -0.42 15.18
CA SER A 77 6.10 -1.53 15.57
C SER A 77 6.64 -1.25 16.98
N GLY A 78 5.72 -1.05 17.93
CA GLY A 78 6.02 -0.99 19.35
C GLY A 78 6.06 -2.40 19.92
N SER A 79 7.27 -2.93 20.08
CA SER A 79 7.58 -4.16 20.83
C SER A 79 6.76 -4.23 22.13
N SER A 80 5.76 -5.12 22.20
CA SER A 80 4.91 -5.31 23.37
C SER A 80 5.58 -6.21 24.42
N TYR A 81 6.69 -5.72 24.98
CA TYR A 81 7.26 -6.28 26.21
C TYR A 81 7.69 -5.12 27.11
N GLY A 82 6.86 -4.77 28.08
CA GLY A 82 7.23 -3.75 29.07
C GLY A 82 6.05 -3.18 29.83
N THR A 83 5.60 -3.92 30.84
CA THR A 83 5.05 -3.41 32.11
C THR A 83 3.90 -2.38 32.07
N THR A 84 2.76 -2.84 32.56
CA THR A 84 1.67 -2.04 33.15
C THR A 84 2.20 -0.83 33.94
N ALA A 85 1.89 0.39 33.51
CA ALA A 85 2.06 1.59 34.31
C ALA A 85 0.80 2.45 34.26
N SER A 86 0.01 2.28 35.31
CA SER A 86 -0.93 3.20 35.97
C SER A 86 -1.43 4.43 35.20
N CYS A 87 -2.75 4.49 35.04
CA CYS A 87 -3.51 5.69 34.70
C CYS A 87 -3.38 6.75 35.81
N SER A 88 -2.73 7.89 35.53
CA SER A 88 -2.89 9.17 36.26
C SER A 88 -2.07 10.27 35.58
N GLY A 89 -2.71 11.42 35.26
CA GLY A 89 -1.97 12.66 34.97
C GLY A 89 -2.60 13.58 33.93
N SER A 90 -3.59 14.36 34.35
CA SER A 90 -4.08 15.55 33.63
C SER A 90 -2.93 16.51 33.30
N SER A 91 -2.86 17.04 32.07
CA SER A 91 -2.11 18.25 31.72
C SER A 91 -2.56 18.86 30.38
N LYS A 92 -3.44 19.87 30.50
CA LYS A 92 -3.62 21.08 29.69
C LYS A 92 -3.49 20.98 28.16
N THR A 93 -4.66 21.09 27.51
CA THR A 93 -4.86 21.47 26.10
C THR A 93 -4.16 22.80 25.78
N GLY A 94 -3.06 22.73 25.03
CA GLY A 94 -2.44 23.86 24.35
C GLY A 94 -2.89 23.89 22.89
N THR A 95 -3.31 25.07 22.43
CA THR A 95 -3.90 25.40 21.13
C THR A 95 -3.02 24.94 19.96
N LEU A 96 -3.58 24.14 19.04
CA LEU A 96 -3.00 23.85 17.73
C LEU A 96 -3.50 24.93 16.75
N ASP A 97 -2.57 25.67 16.14
CA ASP A 97 -2.84 26.61 15.05
C ASP A 97 -2.53 25.90 13.71
N PHE A 98 -3.37 26.14 12.70
CA PHE A 98 -3.30 25.49 11.37
C PHE A 98 -2.24 26.13 10.46
#